data_AF-A0A7W2YL08-F1
#
_entry.id   AF-A0A7W2YL08-F1
#
_cell.length_a   1.000
_cell.length_b   1.000
_cell.length_c   1.000
_cell.angle_alpha   90.00
_cell.angle_beta   90.00
_cell.angle_gamma   90.00
#
_symmetry.space_group_name_H-M   'P 1'
#
loop_
_entity.id
_entity.type
_entity.pdbx_description
1 polymer ?
#
loop_
_entity_poly.entity_id
_entity_poly.type
_entity_poly.pdbx_seq_one_letter_code
_entity_poly.pdbx_strand_id
1 'polypeptide(L)'
;MFNKCLSLFLLALLTACGATQPPPYQKDRPPEARDQYSGAEGLKQQQQDQTYLMNKELADKCTAAKIDLAMAEQEKNTSEIHQQIELINSHCLSED
;
A
#
# COMPACT_ATOMS: atom_id res chain seq x y z
N MET A 1 -39.77 -2.70 -42.99
CA MET A 1 -38.94 -3.77 -42.36
C MET A 1 -37.53 -3.31 -41.94
N PHE A 2 -36.96 -2.27 -42.56
CA PHE A 2 -35.62 -1.74 -42.25
C PHE A 2 -35.40 -1.32 -40.78
N ASN A 3 -36.36 -0.62 -40.16
CA ASN A 3 -36.24 -0.17 -38.76
C ASN A 3 -36.19 -1.31 -37.72
N LYS A 4 -36.77 -2.48 -38.02
CA LYS A 4 -36.73 -3.64 -37.12
C LYS A 4 -35.36 -4.33 -37.14
N CYS A 5 -34.72 -4.41 -38.30
CA CYS A 5 -33.38 -4.98 -38.45
C CYS A 5 -32.30 -4.10 -37.81
N LEU A 6 -32.44 -2.77 -37.87
CA LEU A 6 -31.49 -1.83 -37.26
C LEU A 6 -31.45 -1.97 -35.73
N SER A 7 -32.60 -2.17 -35.10
CA SER A 7 -32.71 -2.38 -33.64
C SER A 7 -32.05 -3.69 -33.20
N LEU A 8 -32.25 -4.78 -33.95
CA LEU A 8 -31.61 -6.08 -33.69
C LEU A 8 -30.07 -6.02 -33.85
N PHE A 9 -29.57 -5.25 -34.82
CA PHE A 9 -28.13 -5.03 -35.00
C PHE A 9 -27.51 -4.24 -33.83
N LEU A 10 -28.21 -3.21 -33.35
CA LEU A 10 -27.77 -2.44 -32.18
C LEU A 10 -27.70 -3.31 -30.92
N LEU A 11 -28.70 -4.16 -30.68
CA LEU A 11 -28.72 -5.13 -29.58
C LEU A 11 -27.58 -6.15 -29.65
N ALA A 12 -27.19 -6.59 -30.84
CA ALA A 12 -26.07 -7.52 -31.04
C ALA A 12 -24.69 -6.87 -30.85
N LEU A 13 -24.56 -5.56 -31.05
CA LEU A 13 -23.30 -4.83 -30.80
C LEU A 13 -23.03 -4.63 -29.30
N LEU A 14 -24.07 -4.62 -28.46
CA LEU A 14 -23.95 -4.47 -27.00
C LEU A 14 -23.35 -5.72 -26.30
N THR A 15 -23.42 -6.90 -26.92
CA THR A 15 -22.85 -8.14 -26.35
C THR A 15 -21.35 -8.27 -26.56
N ALA A 16 -20.73 -7.38 -27.36
CA ALA A 16 -19.28 -7.39 -27.63
C ALA A 16 -18.45 -6.65 -26.57
N CYS A 17 -19.08 -6.01 -25.58
CA CYS A 17 -18.38 -5.58 -24.37
C CYS A 17 -18.19 -6.81 -23.47
N GLY A 18 -17.30 -7.71 -23.90
CA GLY A 18 -16.79 -8.76 -23.05
C GLY A 18 -16.19 -8.09 -21.82
N ALA A 19 -16.87 -8.19 -20.70
CA ALA A 19 -16.40 -7.70 -19.42
C ALA A 19 -15.14 -8.48 -19.06
N THR A 20 -13.99 -8.06 -19.58
CA THR A 20 -12.71 -8.43 -18.98
C THR A 20 -12.73 -7.78 -17.62
N GLN A 21 -13.08 -8.58 -16.60
CA GLN A 21 -13.02 -8.10 -15.23
C GLN A 21 -11.59 -7.57 -15.02
N PRO A 22 -11.44 -6.31 -14.57
CA PRO A 22 -10.12 -5.78 -14.30
C PRO A 22 -9.41 -6.71 -13.30
N PRO A 23 -8.07 -6.79 -13.34
CA PRO A 23 -7.35 -7.58 -12.37
C PRO A 23 -7.74 -7.16 -10.95
N PRO A 24 -7.71 -8.09 -9.99
CA PRO A 24 -8.15 -7.81 -8.63
C PRO A 24 -7.31 -6.72 -7.94
N TYR A 25 -6.11 -6.42 -8.44
CA TYR A 25 -5.29 -5.28 -8.04
C TYR A 25 -4.18 -5.02 -9.08
N GLN A 26 -3.49 -3.88 -8.97
CA GLN A 26 -2.38 -3.45 -9.84
C GLN A 26 -1.07 -4.20 -9.52
N LYS A 27 -0.93 -5.42 -10.05
CA LYS A 27 0.23 -6.30 -9.80
C LYS A 27 1.57 -5.73 -10.24
N ASP A 28 1.56 -4.86 -11.24
CA ASP A 28 2.71 -4.18 -11.84
C ASP A 28 3.28 -3.05 -10.96
N ARG A 29 2.55 -2.67 -9.89
CA ARG A 29 2.94 -1.58 -9.00
C ARG A 29 3.44 -2.13 -7.66
N PRO A 30 4.38 -1.44 -6.99
CA PRO A 30 4.74 -1.74 -5.62
C PRO A 30 3.59 -1.37 -4.65
N PRO A 31 3.55 -1.95 -3.44
CA PRO A 31 2.51 -1.65 -2.44
C PRO A 31 2.25 -0.15 -2.21
N GLU A 32 3.29 0.67 -2.23
CA GLU A 32 3.23 2.13 -2.03
C GLU A 32 2.45 2.87 -3.14
N ALA A 33 2.35 2.28 -4.32
CA ALA A 33 1.75 2.91 -5.51
C ALA A 33 0.47 2.22 -6.00
N ARG A 34 -0.02 1.22 -5.25
CA ARG A 34 -1.27 0.51 -5.56
C ARG A 34 -2.47 1.25 -4.96
N ASP A 35 -3.43 1.60 -5.81
CA ASP A 35 -4.64 2.34 -5.41
C ASP A 35 -5.96 1.62 -5.75
N GLN A 36 -5.89 0.48 -6.44
CA GLN A 36 -7.06 -0.26 -6.91
C GLN A 36 -7.05 -1.70 -6.40
N TYR A 37 -8.16 -2.09 -5.77
CA TYR A 37 -8.41 -3.43 -5.23
C TYR A 37 -9.86 -3.82 -5.53
N SER A 38 -10.09 -5.05 -5.99
CA SER A 38 -11.42 -5.55 -6.32
C SER A 38 -11.56 -7.04 -6.02
N GLY A 39 -12.76 -7.44 -5.59
CA GLY A 39 -13.06 -8.81 -5.19
C GLY A 39 -12.32 -9.27 -3.93
N ALA A 40 -12.50 -10.54 -3.58
CA ALA A 40 -11.90 -11.13 -2.38
C ALA A 40 -10.36 -11.15 -2.44
N GLU A 41 -9.79 -11.40 -3.62
CA GLU A 41 -8.34 -11.37 -3.82
C GLU A 41 -7.77 -9.96 -3.66
N GLY A 42 -8.46 -8.94 -4.17
CA GLY A 42 -8.08 -7.55 -3.99
C GLY A 42 -8.08 -7.14 -2.52
N LEU A 43 -9.12 -7.51 -1.75
CA LEU A 43 -9.17 -7.24 -0.31
C LEU A 43 -8.04 -7.94 0.46
N LYS A 44 -7.75 -9.19 0.12
CA LYS A 44 -6.62 -9.92 0.71
C LYS A 44 -5.30 -9.19 0.43
N GLN A 45 -5.09 -8.75 -0.81
CA GLN A 45 -3.89 -8.00 -1.17
C GLN A 45 -3.81 -6.65 -0.44
N GLN A 46 -4.94 -5.94 -0.34
CA GLN A 46 -5.00 -4.67 0.38
C GLN A 46 -4.56 -4.83 1.84
N GLN A 47 -4.99 -5.90 2.52
CA GLN A 47 -4.55 -6.18 3.88
C GLN A 47 -3.04 -6.43 3.96
N GLN A 48 -2.47 -7.17 3.01
CA GLN A 48 -1.04 -7.43 2.96
C GLN A 48 -0.24 -6.14 2.71
N ASP A 49 -0.71 -5.32 1.77
CA ASP A 49 -0.06 -4.06 1.42
C ASP A 49 -0.14 -3.08 2.60
N GLN A 50 -1.26 -3.01 3.33
CA GLN A 50 -1.37 -2.20 4.56
C GLN A 50 -0.40 -2.65 5.66
N THR A 51 -0.30 -3.96 5.92
CA THR A 51 0.67 -4.50 6.88
C THR A 51 2.10 -4.15 6.46
N TYR A 52 2.42 -4.29 5.16
CA TYR A 52 3.73 -3.92 4.64
C TYR A 52 4.03 -2.44 4.86
N LEU A 53 3.10 -1.55 4.51
CA LEU A 53 3.27 -0.10 4.65
C LEU A 53 3.42 0.31 6.11
N MET A 54 2.66 -0.28 7.02
CA MET A 54 2.79 -0.05 8.46
C MET A 54 4.17 -0.48 8.99
N ASN A 55 4.63 -1.67 8.61
CA ASN A 55 5.94 -2.17 9.03
C ASN A 55 7.08 -1.31 8.45
N LYS A 56 6.94 -0.89 7.20
CA LYS A 56 7.88 0.03 6.54
C LYS A 56 7.94 1.36 7.29
N GLU A 57 6.80 1.96 7.62
CA GLU A 57 6.72 3.21 8.37
C GLU A 57 7.39 3.09 9.76
N LEU A 58 7.16 1.98 10.47
CA LEU A 58 7.83 1.70 11.75
C LEU A 58 9.34 1.56 11.59
N ALA A 59 9.81 0.85 10.56
CA ALA A 59 11.23 0.70 10.27
C ALA A 59 11.89 2.05 9.91
N ASP A 60 11.21 2.89 9.15
CA ASP A 60 11.67 4.23 8.79
C ASP A 60 11.80 5.12 10.04
N LYS A 61 10.79 5.11 10.93
CA LYS A 61 10.84 5.82 12.22
C LYS A 61 11.95 5.32 13.14
N CYS A 62 12.12 4.00 13.22
CA CYS A 62 13.22 3.38 13.97
C CYS A 62 14.59 3.84 13.43
N THR A 63 14.74 3.89 12.10
CA THR A 63 15.99 4.33 11.46
C THR A 63 16.27 5.80 11.74
N ALA A 64 15.25 6.66 11.64
CA ALA A 64 15.37 8.07 12.01
C ALA A 64 15.79 8.24 13.48
N ALA A 65 15.11 7.56 14.41
CA ALA A 65 15.43 7.64 15.83
C ALA A 65 16.86 7.16 16.17
N LYS A 66 17.38 6.15 15.46
CA LYS A 66 18.79 5.71 15.59
C LYS A 66 19.79 6.76 15.11
N ILE A 67 19.47 7.47 14.03
CA ILE A 67 20.31 8.57 13.51
C ILE A 67 20.29 9.73 14.50
N ASP A 68 19.11 10.12 14.99
CA ASP A 68 18.94 11.21 15.94
C ASP A 68 19.61 10.91 17.28
N LEU A 69 19.56 9.65 17.74
CA LEU A 69 20.32 9.19 18.91
C LEU A 69 21.83 9.42 18.72
N ALA A 70 22.39 9.00 17.59
CA ALA A 70 23.82 9.16 17.32
C ALA A 70 24.24 10.64 17.28
N MET A 71 23.38 11.52 16.75
CA MET A 71 23.60 12.98 16.79
C MET A 71 23.52 13.51 18.23
N ALA A 72 22.52 13.10 19.00
CA ALA A 72 22.35 13.52 20.39
C ALA A 72 23.52 13.08 21.29
N GLU A 73 24.06 11.89 21.05
CA GLU A 73 25.28 11.39 21.71
C GLU A 73 26.50 12.25 21.38
N GLN A 74 26.67 12.65 20.11
CA GLN A 74 27.74 13.54 19.68
C GLN A 74 27.65 14.92 20.37
N GLU A 75 26.43 15.44 20.51
CA GLU A 75 26.14 16.74 21.14
C GLU A 75 26.10 16.68 22.67
N LYS A 76 26.16 15.47 23.26
CA LYS A 76 25.97 15.21 24.70
C LYS A 76 24.62 15.73 25.22
N ASN A 77 23.60 15.72 24.37
CA ASN A 77 22.25 16.14 24.72
C ASN A 77 21.49 14.99 25.41
N THR A 78 21.64 14.90 26.73
CA THR A 78 21.11 13.78 27.53
C THR A 78 19.59 13.64 27.51
N SER A 79 18.84 14.74 27.36
CA SER A 79 17.39 14.71 27.22
C SER A 79 16.98 14.05 25.91
N GLU A 80 17.63 14.43 24.82
CA GLU A 80 17.37 13.89 23.49
C GLU A 80 17.77 12.41 23.40
N ILE A 81 18.92 12.04 23.98
CA ILE A 81 19.34 10.63 24.09
C ILE A 81 18.24 9.77 24.73
N HIS A 82 17.65 10.24 25.83
CA HIS A 82 16.62 9.47 26.52
C HIS A 82 15.35 9.30 25.66
N GLN A 83 14.92 10.39 25.01
CA GLN A 83 13.76 10.37 24.11
C GLN A 83 13.97 9.42 22.93
N GLN A 84 15.15 9.48 22.30
CA GLN A 84 15.44 8.63 21.13
C GLN A 84 15.53 7.15 21.52
N ILE A 85 16.03 6.81 22.71
CA ILE A 85 16.00 5.43 23.23
C ILE A 85 14.55 4.93 23.40
N GLU A 86 13.64 5.75 23.93
CA GLU A 86 12.22 5.39 24.06
C GLU A 86 11.56 5.17 22.70
N LEU A 87 11.84 6.05 21.72
CA LEU A 87 11.34 5.91 20.36
C LEU A 87 11.86 4.65 19.69
N ILE A 88 13.14 4.32 19.84
CA ILE A 88 13.73 3.07 19.35
C ILE A 88 13.01 1.87 19.96
N ASN A 89 12.80 1.85 21.28
CA ASN A 89 12.13 0.74 21.96
C ASN A 89 10.66 0.57 21.55
N SER A 90 10.00 1.63 21.08
CA SER A 90 8.59 1.59 20.66
C SER A 90 8.38 1.32 19.18
N HIS A 91 9.33 1.70 18.31
CA HIS A 91 9.16 1.64 16.85
C HIS A 91 10.03 0.59 16.16
N CYS A 92 11.16 0.21 16.76
CA CYS A 92 11.97 -0.86 16.20
C CYS A 92 11.31 -2.20 16.52
N LEU A 93 10.86 -2.91 15.49
CA LEU A 93 10.46 -4.31 15.62
C LEU A 93 11.67 -5.12 16.10
N SER A 94 11.50 -5.98 17.09
CA SER A 94 12.53 -6.94 17.48
C SER A 94 12.80 -7.85 16.29
N GLU A 95 14.07 -7.93 15.86
CA GLU A 95 14.51 -8.99 14.95
C GLU A 95 14.45 -10.31 15.74
N ASP A 96 13.42 -11.13 15.47
CA ASP A 96 13.38 -12.55 15.87
C ASP A 96 14.13 -13.41 14.83
#